data_AF-A0A432QWB7-F1
#
_entry.id   AF-A0A432QWB7-F1
#
_cell.length_a   1.000
_cell.length_b   1.000
_cell.length_c   1.000
_cell.angle_alpha   90.00
_cell.angle_beta   90.00
_cell.angle_gamma   90.00
#
_symmetry.space_group_name_H-M   'P 1'
#
loop_
_entity.id
_entity.type
_entity.pdbx_description
1 polymer ?
#
loop_
_entity_poly.entity_id
_entity_poly.type
_entity_poly.pdbx_seq_one_letter_code
_entity_poly.pdbx_strand_id
1 'polypeptide(L)'
;MKITQTKEKRKTRKGIPRELIYEMRYGKPIYYRDYDKVLSGEKTLEEVIGSSKLQWWIIGIILQFLYRTLDAKRYTIATNEAGFQ
;
A
#
# COMPACT_ATOMS: atom_id res chain seq x y z
N MET A 1 27.15 3.48 12.09
CA MET A 1 26.87 3.56 10.64
C MET A 1 26.51 2.15 10.17
N LYS A 2 25.22 1.84 10.02
CA LYS A 2 24.77 0.52 9.53
C LYS A 2 24.27 0.69 8.10
N ILE A 3 24.86 -0.12 7.25
CA ILE A 3 24.77 -0.15 5.81
C ILE A 3 23.36 -0.62 5.46
N THR A 4 22.44 0.30 5.12
CA THR A 4 21.16 -0.10 4.54
C THR A 4 21.45 -0.57 3.13
N GLN A 5 21.48 -1.89 2.96
CA GLN A 5 21.60 -2.54 1.66
C GLN A 5 20.51 -2.00 0.74
N THR A 6 20.90 -1.22 -0.27
CA THR A 6 20.03 -0.76 -1.34
C THR A 6 19.61 -2.00 -2.13
N LYS A 7 18.50 -2.65 -1.75
CA LYS A 7 17.84 -3.66 -2.57
C LYS A 7 17.69 -3.06 -3.96
N GLU A 8 18.32 -3.63 -4.97
CA GLU A 8 18.15 -3.20 -6.36
C GLU A 8 16.66 -3.19 -6.68
N LYS A 9 16.10 -1.98 -6.83
CA LYS A 9 14.69 -1.80 -7.16
C LYS A 9 14.45 -2.44 -8.52
N ARG A 10 13.84 -3.62 -8.51
CA ARG A 10 13.50 -4.35 -9.74
C ARG A 10 12.57 -3.46 -10.56
N LYS A 11 13.08 -2.91 -11.66
CA LYS A 11 12.29 -2.08 -12.57
C LYS A 11 11.40 -2.96 -13.46
N THR A 12 10.29 -2.41 -13.92
CA THR A 12 9.48 -3.00 -14.98
C THR A 12 10.22 -2.92 -16.32
N ARG A 13 9.69 -3.57 -17.38
CA ARG A 13 10.22 -3.43 -18.75
C ARG A 13 10.30 -1.96 -19.22
N LYS A 14 9.51 -1.07 -18.61
CA LYS A 14 9.49 0.38 -18.88
C LYS A 14 10.41 1.20 -17.97
N GLY A 15 11.28 0.57 -17.16
CA GLY A 15 12.18 1.28 -16.25
C GLY A 15 11.52 1.86 -14.99
N ILE A 16 10.20 1.69 -14.83
CA ILE A 16 9.45 2.18 -13.65
C ILE A 16 9.68 1.22 -12.48
N PRO A 17 10.02 1.70 -11.28
CA PRO A 17 10.10 0.89 -10.05
C PRO A 17 8.83 0.06 -9.83
N ARG A 18 8.98 -1.22 -9.46
CA ARG A 18 7.82 -2.11 -9.21
C ARG A 18 6.99 -1.67 -8.02
N GLU A 19 7.57 -0.93 -7.08
CA GLU A 19 6.90 -0.38 -5.91
C GLU A 19 5.77 0.59 -6.29
N LEU A 20 5.83 1.19 -7.49
CA LEU A 20 4.78 2.09 -8.00
C LEU A 20 3.60 1.36 -8.66
N ILE A 21 3.65 0.02 -8.72
CA ILE A 21 2.53 -0.79 -9.22
C ILE A 21 1.52 -0.96 -8.09
N TYR A 22 0.32 -0.44 -8.29
CA TYR A 22 -0.82 -0.63 -7.40
C TYR A 22 -1.40 -2.05 -7.53
N GLU A 23 -1.59 -2.51 -8.77
CA GLU A 23 -2.18 -3.82 -9.05
C GLU A 23 -1.63 -4.41 -10.36
N MET A 24 -1.63 -5.74 -10.47
CA MET A 24 -1.42 -6.43 -11.75
C MET A 24 -2.77 -6.93 -12.29
N ARG A 25 -3.22 -6.39 -13.42
CA ARG A 25 -4.48 -6.80 -14.05
C ARG A 25 -4.22 -7.38 -15.44
N TYR A 26 -4.58 -8.65 -15.64
CA TYR A 26 -4.31 -9.40 -16.87
C TYR A 26 -2.84 -9.32 -17.34
N GLY A 27 -1.90 -9.41 -16.39
CA GLY A 27 -0.46 -9.34 -16.67
C GLY A 27 0.07 -7.93 -17.00
N LYS A 28 -0.77 -6.89 -16.94
CA LYS A 28 -0.38 -5.49 -17.12
C LYS A 28 -0.34 -4.77 -15.78
N PRO A 29 0.71 -3.98 -15.50
CA PRO A 29 0.77 -3.18 -14.28
C PRO A 29 -0.21 -2.00 -14.36
N ILE A 30 -0.99 -1.81 -13.30
CA ILE A 30 -1.73 -0.59 -12.99
C ILE A 30 -0.91 0.16 -11.95
N TYR A 31 -0.55 1.41 -12.25
CA TYR A 31 0.27 2.23 -11.35
C TYR A 31 -0.60 3.04 -10.40
N TYR A 32 -0.03 3.46 -9.26
CA TYR A 32 -0.66 4.46 -8.39
C TYR A 32 -0.94 5.75 -9.16
N ARG A 33 -2.03 6.45 -8.80
CA ARG A 33 -2.54 7.63 -9.53
C ARG A 33 -1.47 8.68 -9.84
N ASP A 34 -0.56 8.94 -8.90
CA ASP A 34 0.46 9.99 -8.97
C ASP A 34 1.89 9.41 -9.12
N TYR A 35 2.04 8.22 -9.72
CA TYR A 35 3.35 7.57 -9.83
C TYR A 35 4.39 8.39 -10.62
N ASP A 36 3.94 9.16 -11.59
CA ASP A 36 4.74 10.06 -12.42
C ASP A 36 5.38 11.19 -11.58
N LYS A 37 4.68 11.67 -10.56
CA LYS A 37 5.22 12.64 -9.58
C LYS A 37 6.33 12.08 -8.71
N VAL A 38 6.34 10.76 -8.50
CA VAL A 38 7.46 10.08 -7.84
C VAL A 38 8.66 9.97 -8.78
N LEU A 39 8.41 9.77 -10.08
CA LEU A 39 9.47 9.70 -11.09
C LEU A 39 10.12 11.07 -11.35
N SER A 40 9.36 12.16 -11.25
CA SER A 40 9.88 13.53 -11.36
C SER A 40 10.56 14.04 -10.08
N GLY A 41 10.38 13.35 -8.95
CA GLY A 41 10.88 13.77 -7.64
C GLY A 41 10.01 14.82 -6.93
N GLU A 42 8.82 15.14 -7.46
CA GLU A 42 7.85 16.03 -6.82
C GLU A 42 7.26 15.42 -5.54
N LYS A 43 7.06 14.10 -5.53
CA LYS A 43 6.51 13.34 -4.39
C LYS A 43 7.42 12.19 -4.00
N THR A 44 7.40 11.84 -2.72
CA THR A 44 8.02 10.61 -2.22
C THR A 44 7.17 9.39 -2.57
N LEU A 45 7.79 8.20 -2.53
CA LEU A 45 7.10 6.94 -2.75
C LEU A 45 6.00 6.72 -1.69
N GLU A 46 6.32 7.05 -0.44
CA GLU A 46 5.44 6.91 0.72
C GLU A 46 4.18 7.79 0.60
N GLU A 47 4.30 9.01 0.08
CA GLU A 47 3.15 9.91 -0.14
C GLU A 47 2.17 9.38 -1.19
N VAL A 48 2.63 8.56 -2.13
CA VAL A 48 1.82 8.02 -3.22
C VAL A 48 1.24 6.63 -2.88
N ILE A 49 1.98 5.83 -2.11
CA ILE A 49 1.56 4.46 -1.71
C ILE A 49 0.74 4.48 -0.41
N GLY A 50 1.05 5.39 0.51
CA GLY A 50 0.48 5.42 1.85
C GLY A 50 -1.00 5.81 1.89
N SER A 51 -1.70 5.30 2.90
CA SER A 51 -3.08 5.73 3.16
C SER A 51 -3.13 7.19 3.58
N SER A 52 -4.08 7.96 3.05
CA SER A 52 -4.32 9.33 3.53
C SER A 52 -4.78 9.33 5.00
N LYS A 53 -4.58 10.46 5.70
CA LYS A 53 -5.07 10.65 7.08
C LYS A 53 -6.58 10.42 7.20
N LEU A 54 -7.35 10.86 6.20
CA LEU A 54 -8.81 10.67 6.16
C LEU A 54 -9.17 9.20 6.01
N GLN A 55 -8.49 8.47 5.12
CA GLN A 55 -8.67 7.03 4.95
C GLN A 55 -8.37 6.27 6.24
N TRP A 56 -7.24 6.58 6.89
CA TRP A 56 -6.89 6.00 8.19
C TRP A 56 -7.98 6.23 9.24
N TRP A 57 -8.53 7.45 9.30
CA TRP A 57 -9.60 7.79 10.25
C TRP A 57 -10.89 7.02 9.98
N ILE A 58 -11.31 6.92 8.71
CA ILE A 58 -12.50 6.15 8.30
C ILE A 58 -12.34 4.66 8.65
N ILE A 59 -11.17 4.07 8.35
CA ILE A 59 -10.86 2.69 8.72
C ILE A 59 -10.97 2.50 10.23
N GLY A 60 -10.46 3.45 11.02
CA GLY A 60 -10.58 3.42 12.48
C GLY A 60 -12.02 3.36 12.97
N ILE A 61 -12.91 4.18 12.40
CA ILE A 61 -14.35 4.18 12.74
C ILE A 61 -14.99 2.83 12.41
N ILE A 62 -14.69 2.28 11.23
CA ILE A 62 -15.24 0.98 10.80
C ILE A 62 -14.75 -0.12 11.74
N LEU A 63 -13.46 -0.18 12.03
CA LEU A 63 -12.89 -1.17 12.94
C LEU A 63 -13.51 -1.07 14.33
N GLN A 64 -13.65 0.15 14.88
CA GLN A 64 -14.28 0.37 16.16
C GLN A 64 -15.72 -0.14 16.19
N PHE A 65 -16.49 0.08 15.13
CA PHE A 65 -17.84 -0.45 15.00
C PHE A 65 -17.84 -1.98 14.96
N LEU A 66 -16.99 -2.59 14.14
CA LEU A 66 -16.91 -4.06 14.00
C LEU A 66 -16.50 -4.74 15.30
N TYR A 67 -15.48 -4.23 16.01
CA TYR A 67 -15.05 -4.80 17.30
C TYR A 67 -16.12 -4.71 18.39
N ARG A 68 -17.03 -3.72 18.30
CA ARG A 68 -18.13 -3.58 19.26
C ARG A 68 -19.35 -4.43 18.93
N THR A 69 -19.51 -4.82 17.67
CA THR A 69 -20.73 -5.48 17.17
C THR A 69 -20.57 -6.96 16.88
N LEU A 70 -19.36 -7.41 16.53
CA LEU A 70 -19.11 -8.80 16.18
C LEU A 70 -18.68 -9.63 17.40
N ASP A 71 -19.17 -10.87 17.45
CA ASP A 71 -18.68 -11.87 18.39
C ASP A 71 -17.29 -12.37 17.96
N ALA A 72 -16.27 -12.02 18.75
CA ALA A 72 -14.88 -12.39 18.50
C ALA A 72 -14.61 -13.91 18.51
N LYS A 73 -15.53 -14.72 19.07
CA LYS A 73 -15.43 -16.20 18.99
C LYS A 73 -15.87 -16.75 17.63
N ARG A 74 -16.66 -15.98 16.88
CA ARG A 74 -17.26 -16.40 15.60
C ARG A 74 -16.63 -15.72 14.40
N TYR A 75 -16.10 -14.52 14.58
CA TYR A 75 -15.56 -13.70 13.50
C TYR A 75 -14.18 -13.14 13.83
N THR A 76 -13.27 -13.22 12.86
CA THR A 76 -11.97 -12.55 12.91
C THR A 76 -12.02 -11.29 12.06
N ILE A 77 -11.69 -10.14 12.64
CA ILE A 77 -11.54 -8.88 11.91
C ILE A 77 -10.09 -8.82 11.39
N ALA A 78 -9.91 -8.97 10.09
CA ALA A 78 -8.62 -8.90 9.42
C ALA A 78 -8.40 -7.50 8.82
N THR A 79 -7.17 -7.00 8.89
CA THR A 79 -6.74 -5.74 8.27
C THR A 79 -5.75 -5.99 7.13
N ASN A 80 -5.47 -4.94 6.36
CA ASN A 80 -4.64 -4.95 5.15
C ASN A 80 -3.17 -5.35 5.37
N GLU A 81 -2.71 -5.54 6.61
CA GLU A 81 -1.31 -5.87 6.95
C GLU A 81 -1.06 -7.39 7.06
N ALA A 82 -2.09 -8.23 7.01
CA ALA A 82 -1.91 -9.68 7.22
C ALA A 82 -1.07 -10.37 6.13
N GLY A 83 -0.85 -9.72 4.99
CA GLY A 83 -0.13 -10.29 3.84
C GLY A 83 -0.86 -11.50 3.23
N PHE A 84 -0.59 -11.79 1.96
CA PHE A 84 -0.95 -13.07 1.39
C PHE A 84 0.05 -14.11 1.90
N GLN A 85 -0.40 -15.18 2.57
CA GLN A 85 0.45 -16.32 2.92
C GLN A 85 0.67 -17.23 1.72
#